data_AF-A0AAC9N7J7-F1
#
_entry.id   AF-A0AAC9N7J7-F1
#
_cell.length_a   1.000
_cell.length_b   1.000
_cell.length_c   1.000
_cell.angle_alpha   90.00
_cell.angle_beta   90.00
_cell.angle_gamma   90.00
#
_symmetry.space_group_name_H-M   'P 1'
#
loop_
_entity.id
_entity.type
_entity.pdbx_description
1 polymer ?
#
loop_
_entity_poly.entity_id
_entity_poly.type
_entity_poly.pdbx_seq_one_letter_code
_entity_poly.pdbx_strand_id
1 'polypeptide(L)'
;MSGGAFDYKQYHIREIHETIQGELEKMGKPKSKDDLYGNEEYYEKYPEELNWAIECEEVVNTYKTAIELLKKAEVYVQRIDWYLSGDDGVESFLRRLKEDLEKL
;
A
#
# COMPACT_ATOMS: atom_id res chain seq x y z
N MET A 1 -5.68 -15.29 -18.96
CA MET A 1 -4.67 -14.35 -18.48
C MET A 1 -4.10 -13.67 -19.70
N SER A 2 -4.29 -12.37 -19.76
CA SER A 2 -3.77 -11.50 -20.78
C SER A 2 -3.14 -10.31 -20.03
N GLY A 3 -2.01 -9.83 -20.53
CA GLY A 3 -0.99 -9.06 -19.83
C GLY A 3 0.30 -9.85 -19.71
N GLY A 4 1.34 -9.25 -19.11
CA GLY A 4 2.62 -9.90 -18.84
C GLY A 4 3.83 -9.24 -19.53
N ALA A 5 3.64 -8.12 -20.22
CA ALA A 5 4.75 -7.30 -20.75
C ALA A 5 5.74 -6.86 -19.65
N PHE A 6 5.27 -6.74 -18.40
CA PHE A 6 6.08 -6.40 -17.23
C PHE A 6 6.19 -7.53 -16.20
N ASP A 7 6.01 -8.79 -16.58
CA ASP A 7 6.09 -9.95 -15.67
C ASP A 7 5.15 -9.82 -14.46
N TYR A 8 3.99 -9.19 -14.62
CA TYR A 8 3.01 -8.96 -13.56
C TYR A 8 3.54 -8.15 -12.35
N LYS A 9 4.60 -7.34 -12.54
CA LYS A 9 5.23 -6.55 -11.47
C LYS A 9 4.34 -5.49 -10.84
N GLN A 10 3.19 -5.16 -11.42
CA GLN A 10 2.17 -4.33 -10.77
C GLN A 10 1.70 -4.91 -9.43
N TYR A 11 1.68 -6.24 -9.26
CA TYR A 11 1.31 -6.83 -7.98
C TYR A 11 2.35 -6.55 -6.89
N HIS A 12 3.63 -6.41 -7.25
CA HIS A 12 4.64 -5.97 -6.29
C HIS A 12 4.43 -4.51 -5.87
N ILE A 13 3.98 -3.64 -6.78
CA ILE A 13 3.59 -2.26 -6.41
C ILE A 13 2.43 -2.30 -5.40
N ARG A 14 1.46 -3.19 -5.63
CA ARG A 14 0.34 -3.40 -4.71
C ARG A 14 0.80 -3.86 -3.33
N GLU A 15 1.59 -4.93 -3.29
CA GLU A 15 2.16 -5.48 -2.05
C GLU A 15 2.91 -4.41 -1.25
N ILE A 16 3.69 -3.56 -1.93
CA ILE A 16 4.42 -2.47 -1.29
C ILE A 16 3.45 -1.48 -0.65
N HIS A 17 2.46 -0.97 -1.39
CA HIS A 17 1.57 0.05 -0.83
C HIS A 17 0.63 -0.53 0.24
N GLU A 18 0.23 -1.80 0.13
CA GLU A 18 -0.53 -2.51 1.18
C GLU A 18 0.28 -2.68 2.45
N THR A 19 1.59 -2.98 2.31
CA THR A 19 2.51 -3.05 3.46
C THR A 19 2.61 -1.68 4.14
N ILE A 20 2.83 -0.61 3.38
CA ILE A 20 2.93 0.76 3.93
C ILE A 20 1.60 1.17 4.60
N GLN A 21 0.46 0.85 3.98
CA GLN A 21 -0.87 1.09 4.55
C GLN A 21 -1.06 0.32 5.87
N GLY A 22 -0.65 -0.95 5.93
CA GLY A 22 -0.72 -1.75 7.15
C GLY A 22 0.11 -1.18 8.29
N GLU A 23 1.32 -0.71 8.02
CA GLU A 23 2.17 -0.06 9.02
C GLU A 23 1.54 1.27 9.49
N LEU A 24 1.04 2.09 8.57
CA LEU A 24 0.33 3.34 8.90
C LEU A 24 -0.90 3.09 9.79
N GLU A 25 -1.68 2.04 9.49
CA GLU A 25 -2.89 1.71 10.22
C GLU A 25 -2.62 1.17 11.62
N LYS A 26 -1.45 0.57 11.87
CA LYS A 26 -1.07 0.07 13.19
C LYS A 26 -0.67 1.18 14.14
N MET A 27 -0.09 2.27 13.65
CA MET A 27 0.45 3.37 14.47
C MET A 27 -0.55 3.85 15.52
N GLY A 28 -0.11 3.89 16.79
CA GLY A 28 -0.92 4.31 17.92
C GLY A 28 -2.01 3.33 18.37
N LYS A 29 -2.22 2.21 17.67
CA LYS A 29 -3.16 1.16 18.09
C LYS A 29 -2.53 0.20 19.09
N PRO A 30 -3.34 -0.44 19.96
CA PRO A 30 -2.88 -1.51 20.83
C PRO A 30 -2.26 -2.65 20.03
N LYS A 31 -1.13 -3.16 20.53
CA LYS A 31 -0.50 -4.38 20.03
C LYS A 31 -1.35 -5.59 20.36
N SER A 32 -1.29 -6.61 19.50
CA SER A 32 -1.90 -7.90 19.82
C SER A 32 -1.10 -8.61 20.91
N LYS A 33 -1.67 -9.64 21.54
CA LYS A 33 -0.92 -10.45 22.52
C LYS A 33 0.33 -11.11 21.94
N ASP A 34 0.29 -11.45 20.65
CA ASP A 34 1.41 -12.09 19.96
C ASP A 34 2.54 -11.10 19.63
N ASP A 35 2.24 -9.79 19.61
CA ASP A 35 3.20 -8.71 19.37
C ASP A 35 3.81 -8.17 20.68
N LEU A 36 3.25 -8.53 21.84
CA LEU A 36 3.78 -8.16 23.15
C LEU A 36 4.91 -9.12 23.54
N TYR A 37 6.04 -8.56 23.98
CA TYR A 37 7.24 -9.32 24.35
C TYR A 37 7.56 -9.26 25.86
N GLY A 38 6.94 -8.32 26.57
CA GLY A 38 7.10 -8.14 28.02
C GLY A 38 6.06 -8.91 28.84
N ASN A 39 6.33 -9.06 30.13
CA ASN A 39 5.34 -9.52 31.10
C ASN A 39 4.49 -8.35 31.63
N GLU A 40 3.54 -8.62 32.52
CA GLU A 40 2.68 -7.60 33.11
C GLU A 40 3.49 -6.48 33.82
N GLU A 41 4.47 -6.86 34.64
CA GLU A 41 5.36 -5.91 35.35
C GLU A 41 6.13 -4.98 34.39
N TYR A 42 6.55 -5.49 33.23
CA TYR A 42 7.20 -4.68 32.20
C TYR A 42 6.27 -3.56 31.69
N TYR A 43 5.04 -3.91 31.34
CA TYR A 43 4.07 -2.95 30.79
C TYR A 43 3.45 -2.05 31.86
N GLU A 44 3.46 -2.42 33.14
CA GLU A 44 3.17 -1.47 34.23
C GLU A 44 4.20 -0.33 34.29
N LYS A 45 5.48 -0.64 33.99
CA LYS A 45 6.57 0.34 33.96
C LYS A 45 6.63 1.14 32.65
N TYR A 46 6.25 0.52 31.53
CA TYR A 46 6.28 1.10 30.18
C TYR A 46 4.91 0.97 29.48
N PRO A 47 3.85 1.61 30.01
CA PRO A 47 2.49 1.47 29.48
C PRO A 47 2.34 1.99 28.05
N GLU A 48 3.20 2.93 27.62
CA GLU A 48 3.24 3.43 26.24
C GLU A 48 3.62 2.37 25.21
N GLU A 49 4.37 1.33 25.61
CA GLU A 49 4.79 0.24 24.72
C GLU A 49 3.69 -0.78 24.43
N LEU A 50 2.54 -0.68 25.11
CA LEU A 50 1.34 -1.46 24.80
C LEU A 50 0.76 -1.14 23.43
N ASN A 51 1.04 0.06 22.91
CA ASN A 51 0.61 0.49 21.59
C ASN A 51 1.79 0.48 20.61
N TRP A 52 1.48 0.42 19.32
CA TRP A 52 2.45 0.72 18.27
C TRP A 52 2.87 2.19 18.35
N ALA A 53 4.16 2.45 18.11
CA ALA A 53 4.69 3.81 18.11
C ALA A 53 3.97 4.67 17.06
N ILE A 54 3.84 5.97 17.37
CA ILE A 54 3.35 6.96 16.43
C ILE A 54 4.58 7.72 15.92
N GLU A 55 4.76 7.72 14.61
CA GLU A 55 5.80 8.52 13.95
C GLU A 55 5.42 10.00 13.92
N CYS A 56 6.41 10.87 13.65
CA CYS A 56 6.12 12.29 13.50
C CYS A 56 5.21 12.57 12.29
N GLU A 57 4.51 13.69 12.32
CA GLU A 57 3.54 14.07 11.28
C GLU A 57 4.14 14.07 9.87
N GLU A 58 5.39 14.50 9.73
CA GLU A 58 6.10 14.51 8.44
C GLU A 58 6.27 13.11 7.85
N VAL A 59 6.63 12.13 8.67
CA VAL A 59 6.76 10.71 8.26
C VAL A 59 5.38 10.14 7.92
N VAL A 60 4.37 10.39 8.75
CA VAL A 60 2.99 9.94 8.51
C VAL A 60 2.44 10.48 7.19
N ASN A 61 2.67 11.76 6.89
CA ASN A 61 2.23 12.36 5.64
C ASN A 61 3.01 11.80 4.45
N THR A 62 4.30 11.51 4.61
CA THR A 62 5.11 10.83 3.60
C THR A 62 4.55 9.45 3.26
N TYR A 63 4.11 8.67 4.26
CA TYR A 63 3.48 7.37 4.04
C TYR A 63 2.19 7.49 3.23
N LYS A 64 1.32 8.45 3.59
CA LYS A 64 0.07 8.71 2.84
C LYS A 64 0.35 9.09 1.39
N THR A 65 1.30 10.00 1.15
CA THR A 65 1.72 10.37 -0.20
C THR A 65 2.28 9.18 -0.97
N ALA A 66 3.12 8.36 -0.35
CA ALA A 66 3.66 7.16 -0.98
C ALA A 66 2.55 6.19 -1.40
N ILE A 67 1.57 5.93 -0.54
CA ILE A 67 0.42 5.07 -0.83
C ILE A 67 -0.37 5.61 -2.03
N GLU A 68 -0.67 6.91 -2.07
CA GLU A 68 -1.38 7.52 -3.21
C GLU A 68 -0.61 7.39 -4.53
N LEU A 69 0.70 7.64 -4.50
CA LEU A 69 1.56 7.55 -5.68
C LEU A 69 1.66 6.11 -6.18
N LEU A 70 1.82 5.14 -5.28
CA LEU A 70 1.95 3.74 -5.63
C LEU A 70 0.64 3.16 -6.16
N LYS A 71 -0.52 3.53 -5.59
CA LYS A 71 -1.83 3.14 -6.15
C LYS A 71 -2.02 3.64 -7.58
N LYS A 72 -1.65 4.90 -7.85
CA LYS A 72 -1.67 5.44 -9.22
C LYS A 72 -0.69 4.67 -10.11
N ALA A 73 0.54 4.46 -9.65
CA ALA A 73 1.56 3.73 -10.39
C ALA A 73 1.10 2.30 -10.75
N GLU A 74 0.45 1.59 -9.83
CA GLU A 74 -0.13 0.27 -10.07
C GLU A 74 -1.12 0.30 -11.25
N VAL A 75 -2.07 1.23 -11.22
CA VAL A 75 -3.08 1.40 -12.30
C VAL A 75 -2.40 1.68 -13.64
N TYR A 76 -1.44 2.61 -13.67
CA TYR A 76 -0.69 2.93 -14.89
C TYR A 76 0.06 1.71 -15.43
N VAL A 77 0.81 1.00 -14.57
CA VAL A 77 1.60 -0.17 -14.96
C VAL A 77 0.68 -1.27 -15.49
N GLN A 78 -0.44 -1.56 -14.81
CA GLN A 78 -1.42 -2.55 -15.25
C GLN A 78 -2.02 -2.21 -16.62
N ARG A 79 -2.38 -0.94 -16.85
CA ARG A 79 -3.01 -0.49 -18.10
C ARG A 79 -2.03 -0.48 -19.28
N ILE A 80 -0.79 -0.07 -19.04
CA ILE A 80 0.26 -0.10 -20.06
C ILE A 80 0.65 -1.55 -20.37
N ASP A 81 0.71 -2.43 -19.37
CA ASP A 81 0.98 -3.86 -19.56
C ASP A 81 -0.04 -4.52 -20.49
N TRP A 82 -1.33 -4.25 -20.29
CA TRP A 82 -2.40 -4.71 -21.18
C TRP A 82 -2.33 -4.09 -22.58
N TYR A 83 -1.97 -2.82 -22.70
CA TYR A 83 -1.77 -2.18 -24.00
C TYR A 83 -0.62 -2.84 -24.78
N LEU A 84 0.53 -3.06 -24.14
CA LEU A 84 1.70 -3.68 -24.77
C LEU A 84 1.48 -5.16 -25.09
N SER A 85 0.63 -5.84 -24.33
CA SER A 85 0.27 -7.26 -24.55
C SER A 85 -0.79 -7.44 -25.63
N GLY A 86 -1.37 -6.36 -26.17
CA GLY A 86 -2.41 -6.38 -27.20
C GLY A 86 -3.83 -6.59 -26.68
N ASP A 87 -4.04 -6.49 -25.37
CA ASP A 87 -5.34 -6.68 -24.72
C ASP A 87 -6.18 -5.41 -24.71
N ASP A 88 -5.49 -4.28 -24.59
CA ASP A 88 -6.07 -2.97 -24.79
C ASP A 88 -5.62 -2.41 -26.15
N GLY A 89 -6.59 -1.98 -26.96
CA GLY A 89 -6.34 -1.07 -28.06
C GLY A 89 -6.23 0.38 -27.54
N VAL A 90 -5.86 1.32 -28.41
CA VAL A 90 -5.65 2.73 -28.02
C VAL A 90 -6.87 3.33 -27.30
N GLU A 91 -8.07 3.11 -27.84
CA GLU A 91 -9.31 3.66 -27.26
C GLU A 91 -9.63 3.02 -25.90
N SER A 92 -9.53 1.69 -25.79
CA SER A 92 -9.81 1.00 -24.52
C SER A 92 -8.76 1.33 -23.47
N PHE A 93 -7.48 1.44 -23.83
CA PHE A 93 -6.41 1.88 -22.94
C PHE A 93 -6.72 3.24 -22.31
N LEU A 94 -6.96 4.27 -23.14
CA LEU A 94 -7.18 5.64 -22.64
C LEU A 94 -8.45 5.74 -21.79
N ARG A 95 -9.55 5.13 -22.25
CA ARG A 95 -10.83 5.14 -21.52
C ARG A 95 -10.71 4.42 -20.18
N ARG A 96 -10.19 3.19 -20.17
CA ARG A 96 -10.12 2.38 -18.95
C ARG A 96 -9.07 2.89 -17.96
N LEU A 97 -7.99 3.50 -18.44
CA LEU A 97 -7.02 4.20 -17.58
C LEU A 97 -7.71 5.33 -16.81
N LYS A 98 -8.49 6.17 -17.50
CA LYS A 98 -9.26 7.23 -16.85
C LYS A 98 -10.26 6.66 -15.84
N GLU A 99 -11.06 5.67 -16.23
CA GLU A 99 -12.06 5.04 -15.37
C GLU A 99 -11.44 4.41 -14.11
N ASP A 100 -10.25 3.83 -14.21
CA ASP A 100 -9.58 3.22 -13.06
C ASP A 100 -8.94 4.25 -12.14
N LEU A 101 -8.34 5.32 -12.69
CA LEU A 101 -7.83 6.43 -11.89
C LEU A 101 -8.95 7.17 -11.15
N GLU A 102 -10.17 7.24 -11.71
CA GLU A 102 -11.35 7.82 -11.06
C GLU A 102 -11.91 6.92 -9.93
N LYS A 103 -11.53 5.65 -9.86
CA LYS A 103 -11.96 4.70 -8.81
C LYS A 103 -11.01 4.63 -7.62
N LEU A 104 -9.83 5.27 -7.70
CA LEU A 104 -8.87 5.36 -6.59
C LEU A 104 -9.41 6.24 -5.47
#